data_AF-H0Q5Y3-F1
#
_entry.id   AF-H0Q5Y3-F1
#
_cell.length_a   1.000
_cell.length_b   1.000
_cell.length_c   1.000
_cell.angle_alpha   90.00
_cell.angle_beta   90.00
_cell.angle_gamma   90.00
#
_symmetry.space_group_name_H-M   'P 1'
#
loop_
_entity.id
_entity.type
_entity.pdbx_description
1 polymer ?
#
loop_
_entity_poly.entity_id
_entity_poly.type
_entity_poly.pdbx_seq_one_letter_code
_entity_poly.pdbx_strand_id
1 'polypeptide(L)'
;MKSTLLGWMINGYGVRSPTKTIMPPDPQQVRNFEGFRDVLRVVLPESLGFEDLEVRDYEIVFCCNGGADEFLLETASGGISALIDIAWQIFMFDTDAKEPFAVVIDEVENHLHPSMQRTLLPNLLKAFPHAKFIVTTHSPLIVTSVEDANVYALRYDHTKKVRSHLLDFKSEVKNAVDVLDEVLGVSTTIPAWAVGKLSSILARHVASDPTTESLAALRTELRDAGLGRLFPDAVARVAEARK
;
A
#
# COMPACT_ATOMS: atom_id res chain seq x y z
N MET A 1 -16.34 15.96 5.45
CA MET A 1 -15.19 15.99 6.37
C MET A 1 -14.88 17.41 6.85
N LYS A 2 -14.42 18.32 5.98
CA LYS A 2 -14.02 19.69 6.34
C LYS A 2 -14.98 20.42 7.28
N SER A 3 -16.26 20.52 6.93
CA SER A 3 -17.28 21.19 7.76
C SER A 3 -17.44 20.55 9.14
N THR A 4 -17.28 19.23 9.22
CA THR A 4 -17.35 18.49 10.49
C THR A 4 -16.14 18.78 11.37
N LEU A 5 -14.93 18.78 10.79
CA LEU A 5 -13.70 19.13 11.52
C LEU A 5 -13.74 20.58 12.03
N LEU A 6 -14.16 21.51 11.18
CA LEU A 6 -14.38 22.91 11.56
C LEU A 6 -15.40 23.02 12.71
N GLY A 7 -16.52 22.30 12.57
CA GLY A 7 -17.56 22.24 13.59
C GLY A 7 -17.01 21.73 14.93
N TRP A 8 -16.28 20.60 14.92
CA TRP A 8 -15.71 20.06 16.15
C TRP A 8 -14.69 20.98 16.80
N MET A 9 -13.83 21.65 16.02
CA MET A 9 -12.87 22.59 16.59
C MET A 9 -13.60 23.81 17.20
N ILE A 10 -14.48 24.46 16.44
CA ILE A 10 -15.16 25.69 16.87
C ILE A 10 -16.07 25.40 18.07
N ASN A 11 -16.91 24.36 17.99
CA ASN A 11 -17.83 23.97 19.07
C ASN A 11 -17.09 23.34 20.25
N GLY A 12 -16.05 22.56 19.98
CA GLY A 12 -15.27 21.87 21.00
C GLY A 12 -14.57 22.85 21.92
N TYR A 13 -13.76 23.76 21.37
CA TYR A 13 -13.04 24.75 22.17
C TYR A 13 -13.93 25.94 22.58
N GLY A 14 -15.07 26.11 21.90
CA GLY A 14 -16.00 27.22 22.13
C GLY A 14 -15.48 28.54 21.57
N VAL A 15 -16.31 29.58 21.65
CA VAL A 15 -15.96 30.94 21.22
C VAL A 15 -16.09 31.86 22.42
N ARG A 16 -15.01 32.57 22.75
CA ARG A 16 -14.96 33.47 23.90
C ARG A 16 -14.45 34.84 23.47
N SER A 17 -15.11 35.87 23.99
CA SER A 17 -14.60 37.24 24.05
C SER A 17 -13.96 37.47 25.42
N PRO A 18 -13.04 38.44 25.59
CA PRO A 18 -12.46 38.76 26.91
C PRO A 18 -13.49 38.98 28.02
N THR A 19 -14.72 39.39 27.69
CA THR A 19 -15.76 39.74 28.67
C THR A 19 -16.91 38.74 28.75
N LYS A 20 -17.02 37.77 27.83
CA LYS A 20 -18.18 36.88 27.75
C LYS A 20 -17.89 35.62 26.91
N THR A 21 -18.44 34.48 27.34
CA THR A 21 -18.54 33.28 26.51
C THR A 21 -19.67 33.45 25.48
N ILE A 22 -19.32 33.45 24.19
CA ILE A 22 -20.26 33.56 23.07
C ILE A 22 -20.85 32.17 22.77
N MET A 23 -19.99 31.14 22.80
CA MET A 23 -20.38 29.75 22.63
C MET A 23 -19.61 28.90 23.64
N PRO A 24 -20.31 28.12 24.49
CA PRO A 24 -19.65 27.25 25.46
C PRO A 24 -18.91 26.11 24.75
N PRO A 25 -17.79 25.62 25.33
CA PRO A 25 -17.07 24.47 24.79
C PRO A 25 -17.86 23.17 24.97
N ASP A 26 -17.73 22.26 23.99
CA ASP A 26 -18.26 20.90 24.04
C ASP A 26 -17.11 19.87 24.14
N PRO A 27 -16.90 19.26 25.32
CA PRO A 27 -15.82 18.29 25.52
C PRO A 27 -15.86 17.08 24.60
N GLN A 28 -17.04 16.65 24.12
CA GLN A 28 -17.12 15.53 23.18
C GLN A 28 -16.53 15.92 21.82
N GLN A 29 -16.80 17.14 21.37
CA GLN A 29 -16.27 17.62 20.09
C GLN A 29 -14.75 17.84 20.13
N VAL A 30 -14.20 18.28 21.26
CA VAL A 30 -12.74 18.29 21.48
C VAL A 30 -12.17 16.87 21.35
N ARG A 31 -12.78 15.87 22.03
CA ARG A 31 -12.35 14.47 21.93
C ARG A 31 -12.38 13.95 20.50
N ASN A 32 -13.44 14.25 19.75
CA ASN A 32 -13.55 13.80 18.36
C ASN A 32 -12.45 14.44 17.49
N PHE A 33 -12.20 15.74 17.65
CA PHE A 33 -11.17 16.45 16.89
C PHE A 33 -9.76 15.96 17.22
N GLU A 34 -9.39 15.94 18.51
CA GLU A 34 -8.08 15.50 18.96
C GLU A 34 -7.85 14.01 18.68
N GLY A 35 -8.90 13.18 18.86
CA GLY A 35 -8.86 11.76 18.52
C GLY A 35 -8.59 11.53 17.04
N PHE A 36 -9.26 12.27 16.15
CA PHE A 36 -9.00 12.15 14.71
C PHE A 36 -7.60 12.61 14.33
N ARG A 37 -7.11 13.71 14.92
CA ARG A 37 -5.72 14.16 14.74
C ARG A 37 -4.74 13.06 15.16
N ASP A 38 -4.96 12.42 16.30
CA ASP A 38 -4.06 11.39 16.81
C ASP A 38 -4.11 10.12 15.93
N VAL A 39 -5.27 9.77 15.36
CA VAL A 39 -5.37 8.75 14.31
C VAL A 39 -4.54 9.12 13.08
N LEU A 40 -4.66 10.36 12.60
CA LEU A 40 -3.90 10.82 11.43
C LEU A 40 -2.39 10.77 11.65
N ARG A 41 -1.90 11.05 12.87
CA ARG A 41 -0.47 10.90 13.23
C ARG A 41 0.05 9.48 13.05
N VAL A 42 -0.83 8.48 13.19
CA VAL A 42 -0.48 7.06 13.01
C VAL A 42 -0.66 6.61 11.57
N VAL A 43 -1.76 7.03 10.93
CA VAL A 43 -2.12 6.56 9.58
C VAL A 43 -1.24 7.20 8.50
N LEU A 44 -0.97 8.50 8.60
CA LEU A 44 -0.18 9.22 7.61
C LEU A 44 1.29 8.76 7.64
N PRO A 45 1.98 8.79 6.48
CA PRO A 45 3.36 8.33 6.40
C PRO A 45 4.29 9.25 7.19
N GLU A 46 5.24 8.65 7.92
CA GLU A 46 6.24 9.39 8.71
C GLU A 46 7.04 10.39 7.87
N SER A 47 7.26 10.09 6.58
CA SER A 47 7.95 10.98 5.64
C SER A 47 7.22 12.31 5.38
N LEU A 48 5.91 12.36 5.65
CA LEU A 48 5.14 13.61 5.58
C LEU A 48 5.42 14.50 6.79
N GLY A 49 5.75 13.89 7.94
CA GLY A 49 6.01 14.62 9.19
C GLY A 49 4.78 15.33 9.76
N PHE A 50 3.58 14.77 9.58
CA PHE A 50 2.34 15.37 10.09
C PHE A 50 2.31 15.44 11.62
N GLU A 51 1.95 16.59 12.16
CA GLU A 51 1.95 16.85 13.60
C GLU A 51 0.59 17.33 14.11
N ASP A 52 -0.05 18.30 13.45
CA ASP A 52 -1.31 18.88 13.96
C ASP A 52 -2.21 19.41 12.84
N LEU A 53 -3.46 19.68 13.20
CA LEU A 53 -4.47 20.33 12.36
C LEU A 53 -4.77 21.73 12.91
N GLU A 54 -4.65 22.74 12.06
CA GLU A 54 -5.07 24.10 12.35
C GLU A 54 -6.25 24.52 11.49
N VAL A 55 -7.00 25.52 11.96
CA VAL A 55 -8.02 26.19 11.17
C VAL A 55 -7.60 27.62 10.91
N ARG A 56 -7.47 27.97 9.63
CA ARG A 56 -7.15 29.33 9.17
C ARG A 56 -8.13 29.70 8.08
N ASP A 57 -8.83 30.82 8.21
CA ASP A 57 -9.81 31.30 7.23
C ASP A 57 -10.86 30.26 6.78
N TYR A 58 -11.36 29.45 7.72
CA TYR A 58 -12.28 28.32 7.46
C TYR A 58 -11.70 27.20 6.59
N GLU A 59 -10.38 27.15 6.44
CA GLU A 59 -9.64 26.05 5.84
C GLU A 59 -9.02 25.16 6.93
N ILE A 60 -8.89 23.87 6.63
CA ILE A 60 -8.17 22.90 7.46
C ILE A 60 -6.74 22.83 6.94
N VAL A 61 -5.78 23.20 7.78
CA VAL A 61 -4.36 23.24 7.49
C VAL A 61 -3.68 22.08 8.20
N PHE A 62 -2.93 21.28 7.46
CA PHE A 62 -2.08 20.22 8.00
C PHE A 62 -0.70 20.80 8.29
N CYS A 63 -0.32 20.82 9.56
CA CYS A 63 0.99 21.30 10.01
C CYS A 63 1.98 20.14 10.09
N CYS A 64 3.11 20.27 9.41
CA CYS A 64 4.12 19.24 9.28
C CYS A 64 5.51 19.76 9.65
N ASN A 65 6.41 18.87 10.09
CA ASN A 65 7.82 19.15 10.33
C ASN A 65 8.07 20.38 11.24
N GLY A 66 7.42 20.45 12.40
CA GLY A 66 7.53 21.58 13.32
C GLY A 66 6.93 22.89 12.79
N GLY A 67 6.02 22.80 11.81
CA GLY A 67 5.41 23.96 11.15
C GLY A 67 6.23 24.55 10.00
N ALA A 68 7.31 23.87 9.57
CA ALA A 68 8.10 24.30 8.41
C ALA A 68 7.37 24.01 7.08
N ASP A 69 6.55 22.96 7.06
CA ASP A 69 5.75 22.57 5.91
C ASP A 69 4.26 22.55 6.29
N GLU A 70 3.42 23.09 5.40
CA GLU A 70 1.98 23.07 5.59
C GLU A 70 1.25 22.95 4.26
N PHE A 71 0.07 22.32 4.30
CA PHE A 71 -0.81 22.23 3.15
C PHE A 71 -2.28 22.23 3.56
N LEU A 72 -3.15 22.66 2.65
CA LEU A 72 -4.59 22.63 2.85
C LEU A 72 -5.12 21.23 2.55
N LEU A 73 -6.18 20.80 3.24
CA LEU A 73 -6.87 19.53 2.96
C LEU A 73 -7.20 19.37 1.47
N GLU A 74 -7.67 20.43 0.81
CA GLU A 74 -8.05 20.43 -0.61
C GLU A 74 -6.85 20.31 -1.58
N THR A 75 -5.64 20.61 -1.10
CA THR A 75 -4.40 20.56 -1.90
C THR A 75 -3.60 19.28 -1.67
N ALA A 76 -4.09 18.38 -0.81
CA ALA A 76 -3.44 17.12 -0.54
C ALA A 76 -3.27 16.29 -1.82
N SER A 77 -2.12 15.61 -1.94
CA SER A 77 -1.90 14.69 -3.06
C SER A 77 -2.91 13.53 -3.00
N GLY A 78 -3.28 12.97 -4.15
CA GLY A 78 -4.34 11.95 -4.22
C GLY A 78 -4.12 10.75 -3.29
N GLY A 79 -2.87 10.31 -3.10
CA GLY A 79 -2.57 9.24 -2.16
C GLY A 79 -2.75 9.63 -0.69
N ILE A 80 -2.38 10.86 -0.31
CA ILE A 80 -2.61 11.37 1.05
C ILE A 80 -4.10 11.57 1.31
N SER A 81 -4.84 12.10 0.34
CA SER A 81 -6.30 12.25 0.44
C SER A 81 -6.98 10.89 0.65
N ALA A 82 -6.58 9.86 -0.09
CA ALA A 82 -7.11 8.50 0.10
C ALA A 82 -6.87 7.96 1.52
N LEU A 83 -5.68 8.19 2.10
CA LEU A 83 -5.39 7.81 3.49
C LEU A 83 -6.26 8.56 4.49
N ILE A 84 -6.41 9.87 4.31
CA ILE A 84 -7.26 10.71 5.16
C ILE A 84 -8.72 10.25 5.08
N ASP A 85 -9.21 9.93 3.89
CA ASP A 85 -10.59 9.46 3.67
C ASP A 85 -10.84 8.10 4.31
N ILE A 86 -9.93 7.14 4.18
CA ILE A 86 -10.03 5.82 4.84
C ILE A 86 -10.04 6.01 6.36
N ALA A 87 -9.09 6.78 6.90
CA ALA A 87 -9.01 7.06 8.33
C ALA A 87 -10.29 7.73 8.85
N TRP A 88 -10.83 8.69 8.10
CA TRP A 88 -12.05 9.40 8.45
C TRP A 88 -13.26 8.47 8.51
N GLN A 89 -13.44 7.63 7.49
CA GLN A 89 -14.57 6.71 7.44
C GLN A 89 -14.55 5.71 8.61
N ILE A 90 -13.37 5.16 8.90
CA ILE A 90 -13.21 4.23 10.02
C ILE A 90 -13.43 4.97 11.35
N PHE A 91 -12.85 6.15 11.54
CA PHE A 91 -12.99 6.93 12.77
C PHE A 91 -14.43 7.38 13.03
N MET A 92 -15.21 7.68 11.99
CA MET A 92 -16.65 7.97 12.11
C MET A 92 -17.50 6.77 12.46
N PHE A 93 -17.03 5.58 12.15
CA PHE A 93 -17.70 4.34 12.55
C PHE A 93 -17.25 3.88 13.95
N ASP A 94 -16.01 4.17 14.33
CA ASP A 94 -15.43 3.80 15.62
C ASP A 94 -16.10 4.58 16.75
N THR A 95 -17.14 3.96 17.34
CA THR A 95 -17.90 4.56 18.44
C THR A 95 -17.14 4.44 19.76
N ASP A 96 -17.42 5.35 20.70
CA ASP A 96 -16.86 5.34 22.06
C ASP A 96 -17.07 4.02 22.82
N ALA A 97 -18.00 3.15 22.38
CA ALA A 97 -18.26 1.85 22.96
C ALA A 97 -17.12 0.83 22.78
N LYS A 98 -16.14 1.09 21.88
CA LYS A 98 -14.96 0.24 21.61
C LYS A 98 -15.31 -1.23 21.35
N GLU A 99 -16.49 -1.49 20.79
CA GLU A 99 -16.87 -2.83 20.40
C GLU A 99 -16.07 -3.26 19.17
N PRO A 100 -15.61 -4.52 19.09
CA PRO A 100 -14.91 -5.00 17.90
C PRO A 100 -15.81 -4.90 16.66
N PHE A 101 -15.29 -4.30 15.59
CA PHE A 101 -16.00 -4.16 14.32
C PHE A 101 -15.15 -4.65 13.15
N ALA A 102 -15.77 -4.84 11.98
CA ALA A 102 -15.09 -5.25 10.77
C ALA A 102 -15.01 -4.10 9.76
N VAL A 103 -13.84 -3.93 9.14
CA VAL A 103 -13.61 -2.97 8.06
C VAL A 103 -13.29 -3.77 6.81
N VAL A 104 -14.10 -3.60 5.77
CA VAL A 104 -13.90 -4.26 4.49
C VAL A 104 -13.48 -3.22 3.46
N ILE A 105 -12.33 -3.42 2.83
CA ILE A 105 -11.79 -2.49 1.83
C ILE A 105 -11.43 -3.25 0.57
N ASP A 106 -11.98 -2.81 -0.56
CA ASP A 106 -11.63 -3.33 -1.87
C ASP A 106 -10.48 -2.49 -2.45
N GLU A 107 -9.45 -3.13 -3.03
CA GLU A 107 -8.26 -2.50 -3.61
C GLU A 107 -7.66 -1.41 -2.70
N VAL A 108 -7.28 -1.82 -1.49
CA VAL A 108 -6.83 -0.90 -0.43
C VAL A 108 -5.62 -0.06 -0.82
N GLU A 109 -4.86 -0.48 -1.84
CA GLU A 109 -3.71 0.24 -2.40
C GLU A 109 -4.04 1.33 -3.42
N ASN A 110 -5.30 1.45 -3.85
CA ASN A 110 -5.64 2.27 -5.01
C ASN A 110 -5.19 3.73 -4.80
N HIS A 111 -4.55 4.31 -5.83
CA HIS A 111 -3.93 5.64 -5.80
C HIS A 111 -2.76 5.85 -4.79
N LEU A 112 -2.29 4.81 -4.11
CA LEU A 112 -1.17 4.91 -3.17
C LEU A 112 0.19 4.64 -3.83
N HIS A 113 1.17 5.49 -3.52
CA HIS A 113 2.56 5.26 -3.88
C HIS A 113 3.09 3.97 -3.21
N PRO A 114 3.97 3.19 -3.87
CA PRO A 114 4.51 1.93 -3.34
C PRO A 114 5.09 1.99 -1.92
N SER A 115 5.69 3.13 -1.53
CA SER A 115 6.20 3.32 -0.17
C SER A 115 5.08 3.32 0.87
N MET A 116 3.93 3.94 0.58
CA MET A 116 2.77 4.02 1.46
C MET A 116 2.03 2.68 1.56
N GLN A 117 2.02 1.90 0.48
CA GLN A 117 1.41 0.57 0.49
C GLN A 117 2.03 -0.33 1.57
N ARG A 118 3.36 -0.28 1.77
CA ARG A 118 4.04 -1.12 2.78
C ARG A 118 3.66 -0.79 4.22
N THR A 119 3.29 0.45 4.51
CA THR A 119 3.00 0.90 5.87
C THR A 119 1.51 1.01 6.16
N LEU A 120 0.66 0.96 5.13
CA LEU A 120 -0.78 1.18 5.22
C LEU A 120 -1.48 0.28 6.24
N LEU A 121 -1.49 -1.04 6.02
CA LEU A 121 -2.20 -1.97 6.91
C LEU A 121 -1.60 -1.98 8.32
N PRO A 122 -0.26 -2.01 8.51
CA PRO A 122 0.33 -1.86 9.84
C PRO A 122 -0.13 -0.59 10.58
N ASN A 123 -0.22 0.54 9.88
CA ASN A 123 -0.64 1.80 10.48
C ASN A 123 -2.13 1.80 10.81
N LEU A 124 -2.99 1.25 9.94
CA LEU A 124 -4.42 1.10 10.20
C LEU A 124 -4.70 0.18 11.40
N LEU A 125 -3.97 -0.93 11.52
CA LEU A 125 -4.07 -1.85 12.67
C LEU A 125 -3.65 -1.19 13.98
N LYS A 126 -2.61 -0.34 13.95
CA LYS A 126 -2.16 0.44 15.12
C LYS A 126 -3.18 1.52 15.50
N ALA A 127 -3.72 2.23 14.51
CA ALA A 127 -4.67 3.31 14.72
C ALA A 127 -6.03 2.80 15.22
N PHE A 128 -6.47 1.63 14.76
CA PHE A 128 -7.77 1.05 15.06
C PHE A 128 -7.63 -0.38 15.61
N PRO A 129 -7.17 -0.55 16.86
CA PRO A 129 -6.89 -1.89 17.42
C PRO A 129 -8.13 -2.77 17.61
N HIS A 130 -9.33 -2.18 17.61
CA HIS A 130 -10.61 -2.91 17.72
C HIS A 130 -11.18 -3.31 16.36
N ALA A 131 -10.59 -2.83 15.26
CA ALA A 131 -11.03 -3.13 13.90
C ALA A 131 -10.40 -4.43 13.38
N LYS A 132 -11.23 -5.30 12.80
CA LYS A 132 -10.79 -6.46 12.01
C LYS A 132 -10.85 -6.10 10.54
N PHE A 133 -9.69 -6.09 9.88
CA PHE A 133 -9.60 -5.71 8.46
C PHE A 133 -9.75 -6.94 7.55
N ILE A 134 -10.61 -6.81 6.55
CA ILE A 134 -10.74 -7.76 5.43
C ILE A 134 -10.49 -6.93 4.17
N VAL A 135 -9.35 -7.14 3.54
CA VAL A 135 -8.94 -6.31 2.40
C VAL A 135 -8.70 -7.16 1.16
N THR A 136 -8.99 -6.59 0.00
CA THR A 136 -8.53 -7.12 -1.28
C THR A 136 -7.39 -6.23 -1.79
N THR A 137 -6.47 -6.84 -2.54
CA THR A 137 -5.31 -6.15 -3.11
C THR A 137 -4.77 -6.96 -4.28
N HIS A 138 -4.33 -6.25 -5.31
CA HIS A 138 -3.45 -6.80 -6.34
C HIS A 138 -1.99 -6.45 -6.06
N SER A 139 -1.72 -5.54 -5.12
CA SER A 139 -0.38 -5.18 -4.71
C SER A 139 0.27 -6.24 -3.80
N PRO A 140 1.42 -6.81 -4.22
CA PRO A 140 2.24 -7.68 -3.39
C PRO A 140 2.81 -6.96 -2.16
N LEU A 141 2.99 -5.63 -2.25
CA LEU A 141 3.53 -4.83 -1.15
C LEU A 141 2.56 -4.72 0.02
N ILE A 142 1.25 -4.77 -0.26
CA ILE A 142 0.22 -4.86 0.77
C ILE A 142 0.20 -6.27 1.36
N VAL A 143 0.26 -7.30 0.51
CA VAL A 143 0.23 -8.71 0.95
C VAL A 143 1.34 -9.00 1.95
N THR A 144 2.55 -8.47 1.73
CA THR A 144 3.70 -8.67 2.62
C THR A 144 3.84 -7.61 3.72
N SER A 145 2.89 -6.67 3.84
CA SER A 145 2.99 -5.58 4.83
C SER A 145 2.73 -6.02 6.27
N VAL A 146 2.02 -7.13 6.47
CA VAL A 146 1.63 -7.63 7.80
C VAL A 146 2.01 -9.10 7.93
N GLU A 147 2.92 -9.40 8.86
CA GLU A 147 3.46 -10.75 9.10
C GLU A 147 2.38 -11.78 9.51
N ASP A 148 1.45 -11.37 10.36
CA ASP A 148 0.40 -12.25 10.91
C ASP A 148 -0.90 -12.28 10.09
N ALA A 149 -0.91 -11.74 8.87
CA ALA A 149 -2.09 -11.73 8.03
C ALA A 149 -2.40 -13.12 7.44
N ASN A 150 -3.69 -13.48 7.40
CA ASN A 150 -4.15 -14.63 6.61
C ASN A 150 -4.39 -14.17 5.18
N VAL A 151 -3.60 -14.67 4.24
CA VAL A 151 -3.70 -14.26 2.83
C VAL A 151 -4.32 -15.36 2.01
N TYR A 152 -5.36 -15.02 1.27
CA TYR A 152 -6.05 -15.94 0.38
C TYR A 152 -5.86 -15.52 -1.08
N ALA A 153 -5.19 -16.37 -1.86
CA ALA A 153 -5.13 -16.21 -3.31
C ALA A 153 -6.40 -16.76 -3.96
N LEU A 154 -7.03 -15.96 -4.82
CA LEU A 154 -8.19 -16.38 -5.60
C LEU A 154 -7.71 -16.86 -6.98
N ARG A 155 -7.92 -18.14 -7.28
CA ARG A 155 -7.49 -18.77 -8.54
C ARG A 155 -8.64 -19.51 -9.22
N TYR A 156 -8.59 -19.60 -10.55
CA TYR A 156 -9.48 -20.46 -11.30
C TYR A 156 -9.02 -21.91 -11.20
N ASP A 157 -9.94 -22.82 -10.89
CA ASP A 157 -9.70 -24.25 -11.01
C ASP A 157 -9.82 -24.73 -12.47
N HIS A 158 -9.54 -26.01 -12.70
CA HIS A 158 -9.65 -26.67 -14.01
C HIS A 158 -11.08 -26.63 -14.57
N THR A 159 -12.08 -26.33 -13.74
CA THR A 159 -13.49 -26.15 -14.15
C THR A 159 -13.87 -24.68 -14.39
N LYS A 160 -12.89 -23.78 -14.40
CA LYS A 160 -13.06 -22.31 -14.51
C LYS A 160 -13.89 -21.70 -13.37
N LYS A 161 -13.91 -22.31 -12.18
CA LYS A 161 -14.52 -21.72 -10.98
C LYS A 161 -13.45 -21.09 -10.10
N VAL A 162 -13.79 -19.97 -9.45
CA VAL A 162 -12.89 -19.31 -8.50
C VAL A 162 -12.85 -20.11 -7.20
N ARG A 163 -11.64 -20.42 -6.73
CA ARG A 163 -11.35 -21.07 -5.44
C ARG A 163 -10.35 -20.21 -4.68
N SER A 164 -10.54 -20.14 -3.35
CA SER A 164 -9.59 -19.52 -2.46
C SER A 164 -8.54 -20.54 -1.99
N HIS A 165 -7.29 -20.10 -1.96
CA HIS A 165 -6.15 -20.87 -1.48
C HIS A 165 -5.45 -20.04 -0.40
N LEU A 166 -5.39 -20.58 0.81
CA LEU A 166 -4.61 -19.96 1.89
C LEU A 166 -3.13 -20.07 1.53
N LEU A 167 -2.43 -18.94 1.52
CA LEU A 167 -0.99 -18.89 1.33
C LEU A 167 -0.31 -18.94 2.69
N ASP A 168 0.67 -19.83 2.83
CA ASP A 168 1.50 -19.91 4.04
C ASP A 168 2.78 -19.09 3.81
N PHE A 169 2.82 -17.91 4.42
CA PHE A 169 3.97 -17.02 4.44
C PHE A 169 4.82 -17.18 5.70
N LYS A 170 4.41 -18.01 6.66
CA LYS A 170 5.08 -18.12 7.97
C LYS A 170 6.31 -19.02 7.96
N SER A 171 6.46 -19.87 6.94
CA SER A 171 7.56 -20.83 6.85
C SER A 171 8.84 -20.27 6.23
N GLU A 172 8.78 -19.23 5.39
CA GLU A 172 9.94 -18.64 4.71
C GLU A 172 9.73 -17.13 4.43
N VAL A 173 10.76 -16.31 4.66
CA VAL A 173 10.77 -14.90 4.22
C VAL A 173 10.86 -14.88 2.70
N LYS A 174 9.70 -14.92 2.04
CA LYS A 174 9.58 -14.80 0.59
C LYS A 174 9.77 -13.34 0.20
N ASN A 175 10.65 -13.07 -0.77
CA ASN A 175 10.80 -11.71 -1.28
C ASN A 175 9.50 -11.30 -2.00
N ALA A 176 9.27 -9.99 -2.16
CA ALA A 176 8.08 -9.48 -2.86
C ALA A 176 7.92 -10.11 -4.27
N VAL A 177 9.02 -10.52 -4.91
CA VAL A 177 9.06 -11.23 -6.20
C VAL A 177 8.46 -12.64 -6.13
N ASP A 178 8.76 -13.39 -5.06
CA ASP A 178 8.23 -14.74 -4.89
C ASP A 178 6.74 -14.69 -4.52
N VAL A 179 6.36 -13.69 -3.71
CA VAL A 179 4.96 -13.38 -3.40
C VAL A 179 4.21 -12.92 -4.65
N LEU A 180 4.87 -12.16 -5.54
CA LEU A 180 4.33 -11.78 -6.85
C LEU A 180 3.99 -13.00 -7.69
N ASP A 181 4.91 -13.94 -7.80
CA ASP A 181 4.70 -15.15 -8.59
C ASP A 181 3.62 -16.04 -7.95
N GLU A 182 3.61 -16.14 -6.62
CA GLU A 182 2.64 -16.96 -5.90
C GLU A 182 1.24 -16.32 -5.80
N VAL A 183 1.12 -14.99 -5.73
CA VAL A 183 -0.18 -14.31 -5.63
C VAL A 183 -0.76 -14.05 -7.02
N LEU A 184 0.04 -13.56 -7.95
CA LEU A 184 -0.42 -13.10 -9.25
C LEU A 184 -0.14 -14.08 -10.40
N GLY A 185 0.63 -15.14 -10.18
CA GLY A 185 0.95 -16.14 -11.20
C GLY A 185 1.78 -15.58 -12.37
N VAL A 186 2.45 -14.44 -12.16
CA VAL A 186 3.30 -13.78 -13.16
C VAL A 186 4.76 -14.08 -12.85
N SER A 187 5.25 -15.18 -13.40
CA SER A 187 6.61 -15.69 -13.28
C SER A 187 7.66 -14.87 -14.04
N THR A 188 7.39 -13.61 -14.33
CA THR A 188 8.29 -12.79 -15.16
C THR A 188 8.44 -11.39 -14.59
N THR A 189 9.48 -11.22 -13.78
CA THR A 189 10.20 -9.93 -13.65
C THR A 189 10.71 -9.41 -15.01
N ILE A 190 10.63 -10.25 -16.05
CA ILE A 190 10.92 -9.94 -17.44
C ILE A 190 9.73 -9.19 -18.05
N PRO A 191 9.92 -7.93 -18.50
CA PRO A 191 8.90 -7.20 -19.24
C PRO A 191 8.42 -7.96 -20.48
N ALA A 192 7.15 -7.83 -20.87
CA ALA A 192 6.59 -8.52 -22.04
C ALA A 192 7.40 -8.31 -23.33
N TRP A 193 7.96 -7.10 -23.52
CA TRP A 193 8.82 -6.80 -24.67
C TRP A 193 10.14 -7.59 -24.67
N ALA A 194 10.66 -7.92 -23.48
CA ALA A 194 11.90 -8.67 -23.30
C ALA A 194 11.68 -10.17 -23.49
N VAL A 195 10.47 -10.68 -23.21
CA VAL A 195 10.12 -12.10 -23.44
C VAL A 195 10.28 -12.47 -24.91
N GLY A 196 9.79 -11.64 -25.84
CA GLY A 196 9.92 -11.87 -27.28
C GLY A 196 11.37 -11.89 -27.75
N LYS A 197 12.18 -10.92 -27.30
CA LYS A 197 13.62 -10.84 -27.62
C LYS A 197 14.42 -11.99 -27.00
N LEU A 198 14.12 -12.35 -25.76
CA LEU A 198 14.75 -13.49 -25.09
C LEU A 198 14.43 -14.78 -25.85
N SER A 199 13.17 -14.99 -26.23
CA SER A 199 12.74 -16.19 -26.97
C SER A 199 13.44 -16.30 -28.34
N SER A 200 13.61 -15.19 -29.06
CA SER A 200 14.30 -15.19 -30.36
C SER A 200 15.81 -15.41 -30.25
N ILE A 201 16.44 -14.94 -29.16
CA ILE A 201 17.85 -15.24 -28.85
C ILE A 201 17.99 -16.71 -28.47
N LEU A 202 17.15 -17.20 -27.54
CA LEU A 202 17.16 -18.59 -27.11
C LEU A 202 16.97 -19.54 -28.30
N ALA A 203 16.02 -19.29 -29.19
CA ALA A 203 15.79 -20.14 -30.36
C ALA A 203 17.02 -20.31 -31.27
N ARG A 204 17.90 -19.31 -31.33
CA ARG A 204 19.15 -19.37 -32.12
C ARG A 204 20.27 -20.16 -31.44
N HIS A 205 20.26 -20.23 -30.11
CA HIS A 205 21.27 -20.94 -29.32
C HIS A 205 20.82 -22.33 -28.83
N VAL A 206 19.52 -22.64 -28.87
CA VAL A 206 18.97 -23.96 -28.48
C VAL A 206 19.54 -25.09 -29.34
N ALA A 207 19.86 -24.84 -30.61
CA ALA A 207 20.41 -25.84 -31.53
C ALA A 207 21.94 -26.03 -31.44
N SER A 208 22.69 -25.16 -30.75
CA SER A 208 24.16 -25.21 -30.70
C SER A 208 24.66 -25.97 -29.48
N ASP A 209 25.63 -26.87 -29.60
CA ASP A 209 26.15 -27.60 -28.43
C ASP A 209 26.63 -26.66 -27.31
N PRO A 210 26.44 -27.01 -26.03
CA PRO A 210 26.71 -26.13 -24.91
C PRO A 210 28.22 -26.12 -24.62
N THR A 211 28.96 -25.52 -25.54
CA THR A 211 30.38 -25.25 -25.40
C THR A 211 30.59 -23.93 -24.66
N THR A 212 31.80 -23.74 -24.11
CA THR A 212 32.24 -22.47 -23.55
C THR A 212 32.08 -21.31 -24.54
N GLU A 213 32.26 -21.58 -25.85
CA GLU A 213 32.07 -20.61 -26.92
C GLU A 213 30.59 -20.27 -27.16
N SER A 214 29.69 -21.26 -27.18
CA SER A 214 28.24 -21.03 -27.32
C SER A 214 27.67 -20.24 -26.13
N LEU A 215 28.09 -20.57 -24.91
CA LEU A 215 27.69 -19.84 -23.70
C LEU A 215 28.23 -18.40 -23.69
N ALA A 216 29.46 -18.19 -24.17
CA ALA A 216 30.02 -16.85 -24.32
C ALA A 216 29.29 -16.03 -25.40
N ALA A 217 28.89 -16.66 -26.51
CA ALA A 217 28.09 -16.03 -27.56
C ALA A 217 26.70 -15.64 -27.05
N LEU A 218 26.01 -16.55 -26.34
CA LEU A 218 24.71 -16.28 -25.71
C LEU A 218 24.81 -15.11 -24.71
N ARG A 219 25.85 -15.10 -23.87
CA ARG A 219 26.09 -14.00 -22.91
C ARG A 219 26.31 -12.67 -23.60
N THR A 220 27.07 -12.66 -24.70
CA THR A 220 27.37 -11.44 -25.47
C THR A 220 26.10 -10.91 -26.12
N GLU A 221 25.33 -11.78 -26.77
CA GLU A 221 24.12 -11.40 -27.46
C GLU A 221 23.00 -10.92 -26.51
N LEU A 222 22.88 -11.53 -25.34
CA LEU A 222 22.00 -11.04 -24.28
C LEU A 222 22.46 -9.68 -23.75
N ARG A 223 23.77 -9.45 -23.61
CA ARG A 223 24.30 -8.15 -23.18
C ARG A 223 23.99 -7.07 -24.22
N ASP A 224 24.20 -7.35 -25.49
CA ASP A 224 23.96 -6.40 -26.59
C ASP A 224 22.46 -6.09 -26.77
N ALA A 225 21.58 -7.04 -26.43
CA ALA A 225 20.13 -6.83 -26.39
C ALA A 225 19.62 -6.11 -25.13
N GLY A 226 20.50 -5.77 -24.17
CA GLY A 226 20.13 -5.17 -22.88
C GLY A 226 19.51 -6.16 -21.88
N LEU A 227 19.62 -7.47 -22.15
CA LEU A 227 19.06 -8.57 -21.37
C LEU A 227 20.11 -9.33 -20.55
N GLY A 228 21.30 -8.76 -20.36
CA GLY A 228 22.43 -9.44 -19.71
C GLY A 228 22.13 -9.97 -18.30
N ARG A 229 21.20 -9.35 -17.56
CA ARG A 229 20.73 -9.82 -16.24
C ARG A 229 19.96 -11.14 -16.29
N LEU A 230 19.40 -11.51 -17.45
CA LEU A 230 18.63 -12.72 -17.65
C LEU A 230 19.50 -13.91 -18.11
N PHE A 231 20.83 -13.75 -18.11
CA PHE A 231 21.74 -14.81 -18.50
C PHE A 231 21.58 -16.11 -17.67
N PRO A 232 21.47 -16.07 -16.32
CA PRO A 232 21.24 -17.28 -15.54
C PRO A 232 19.96 -18.03 -15.94
N ASP A 233 18.85 -17.30 -16.10
CA ASP A 233 17.57 -17.86 -16.52
C ASP A 233 17.61 -18.41 -17.94
N ALA A 234 18.32 -17.72 -18.85
CA ALA A 234 18.49 -18.15 -20.23
C ALA A 234 19.23 -19.49 -20.30
N VAL A 235 20.30 -19.66 -19.51
CA VAL A 235 21.06 -20.92 -19.44
C VAL A 235 20.20 -22.05 -18.90
N ALA A 236 19.41 -21.80 -17.84
CA ALA A 236 18.48 -22.79 -17.30
C ALA A 236 17.45 -23.25 -18.35
N ARG A 237 16.86 -22.31 -19.10
CA ARG A 237 15.89 -22.62 -20.16
C ARG A 237 16.49 -23.38 -21.35
N VAL A 238 17.72 -23.06 -21.78
CA VAL A 238 18.42 -23.82 -22.83
C VAL A 238 18.71 -25.25 -22.37
N ALA A 239 19.06 -25.43 -21.09
CA ALA A 239 19.30 -26.75 -20.51
C ALA A 239 18.03 -27.59 -20.39
N GLU A 240 16.89 -26.98 -20.02
CA GLU A 240 15.58 -27.65 -19.95
C GLU A 240 15.01 -28.02 -21.32
N ALA A 241 15.15 -27.14 -22.33
CA ALA A 241 14.63 -27.37 -23.68
C ALA A 241 15.33 -28.54 -24.43
N ARG A 242 16.38 -29.12 -23.84
CA ARG A 242 17.14 -30.26 -24.36
C ARG A 242 16.87 -31.57 -23.62
N LYS A 243 16.05 -31.56 -22.56
CA LYS A 243 15.49 -32.78 -21.95
C LYS A 243 14.31 -33.28 -22.78
#